data_AF-A0A818KIB6-F1
#
_entry.id   AF-A0A818KIB6-F1
#
_cell.length_a   1.000
_cell.length_b   1.000
_cell.length_c   1.000
_cell.angle_alpha   90.00
_cell.angle_beta   90.00
_cell.angle_gamma   90.00
#
_symmetry.space_group_name_H-M   'P 1'
#
loop_
_entity.id
_entity.type
_entity.pdbx_description
1 polymer ?
#
loop_
_entity_poly.entity_id
_entity_poly.type
_entity_poly.pdbx_seq_one_letter_code
_entity_poly.pdbx_strand_id
1 'polypeptide(L)'
;MHSFVSTSLDRDLALFIVGSSDGVIDGLERVLFEIVADPRIQGLVKPFANITSLSYFGEEEEVLIMLGSIFRIIDLRQNEDRIWFIQLTMYSDADNDWKQVFEYMRDEYGMEETTLFSFGAILCDMDKYDKAGKYYHRLLNSLPEDHPDIEVCYNNLGRIAEKKGDYDSSLAWHYRSLQISLKTDDPDLAESYNSIAIVK
;
A
#
# COMPACT_ATOMS: atom_id res chain seq x y z
N MET A 1 -10.05 2.75 -4.41
CA MET A 1 -9.91 1.44 -5.07
C MET A 1 -9.81 0.41 -3.95
N HIS A 2 -10.80 -0.47 -3.79
CA HIS A 2 -10.74 -1.54 -2.78
C HIS A 2 -10.05 -2.73 -3.42
N SER A 3 -8.73 -2.73 -3.35
CA SER A 3 -7.91 -3.78 -3.92
C SER A 3 -7.48 -4.65 -2.73
N PHE A 4 -7.96 -5.89 -2.67
CA PHE A 4 -7.47 -6.92 -1.75
C PHE A 4 -7.11 -8.15 -2.59
N VAL A 5 -6.13 -8.93 -2.14
CA VAL A 5 -5.87 -10.26 -2.70
C VAL A 5 -6.29 -11.27 -1.64
N SER A 6 -7.11 -12.25 -2.01
CA SER A 6 -7.41 -13.38 -1.12
C SER A 6 -6.49 -14.56 -1.41
N THR A 7 -6.28 -15.38 -0.40
CA THR A 7 -5.50 -16.62 -0.49
C THR A 7 -6.08 -17.68 0.45
N SER A 8 -5.69 -18.93 0.22
CA SER A 8 -6.10 -20.08 1.02
C SER A 8 -5.06 -20.41 2.09
N LEU A 9 -5.51 -20.81 3.28
CA LEU A 9 -4.67 -21.50 4.26
C LEU A 9 -4.57 -23.01 4.00
N ASP A 10 -5.42 -23.55 3.11
CA ASP A 10 -5.41 -24.96 2.72
C ASP A 10 -4.42 -25.18 1.57
N ARG A 11 -3.28 -25.83 1.90
CA ARG A 11 -2.22 -26.15 0.95
C ARG A 11 -2.70 -27.13 -0.13
N ASP A 12 -3.53 -28.10 0.22
CA ASP A 12 -3.97 -29.14 -0.70
C ASP A 12 -4.95 -28.55 -1.72
N LEU A 13 -5.85 -27.68 -1.26
CA LEU A 13 -6.71 -26.90 -2.15
C LEU A 13 -5.89 -25.98 -3.07
N ALA A 14 -4.88 -25.29 -2.54
CA ALA A 14 -4.03 -24.42 -3.36
C ALA A 14 -3.26 -25.20 -4.44
N LEU A 15 -2.74 -26.40 -4.10
CA LEU A 15 -2.10 -27.30 -5.06
C LEU A 15 -3.10 -27.84 -6.09
N PHE A 16 -4.32 -28.17 -5.67
CA PHE A 16 -5.40 -28.58 -6.57
C PHE A 16 -5.75 -27.48 -7.58
N ILE A 17 -5.85 -26.22 -7.15
CA ILE A 17 -6.14 -25.07 -8.02
C ILE A 17 -5.00 -24.82 -9.03
N VAL A 18 -3.73 -24.97 -8.60
CA VAL A 18 -2.58 -24.87 -9.51
C VAL A 18 -2.54 -26.01 -10.55
N GLY A 19 -3.16 -27.15 -10.23
CA GLY A 19 -3.39 -28.29 -11.15
C GLY A 19 -2.18 -29.20 -11.38
N SER A 20 -2.42 -30.45 -11.83
CA SER A 20 -1.39 -31.42 -12.25
C SER A 20 -0.87 -31.12 -13.65
N SER A 21 0.32 -31.65 -14.00
CA SER A 21 1.05 -31.45 -15.28
C SER A 21 0.29 -31.75 -16.57
N ASP A 22 -0.94 -32.25 -16.48
CA ASP A 22 -1.74 -32.72 -17.61
C ASP A 22 -2.43 -31.57 -18.37
N GLY A 23 -2.50 -30.38 -17.77
CA GLY A 23 -3.00 -29.16 -18.39
C GLY A 23 -1.87 -28.20 -18.75
N VAL A 24 -1.07 -28.51 -19.78
CA VAL A 24 -0.10 -27.55 -20.33
C VAL A 24 -0.89 -26.40 -20.97
N ILE A 25 -0.99 -25.27 -20.26
CA ILE A 25 -1.36 -24.02 -20.90
C ILE A 25 -0.09 -23.49 -21.55
N ASP A 26 -0.03 -23.58 -22.88
CA ASP A 26 1.17 -23.27 -23.66
C ASP A 26 1.68 -21.85 -23.35
N GLY A 27 2.97 -21.73 -23.02
CA GLY A 27 3.62 -20.47 -22.67
C GLY A 27 3.41 -19.94 -21.25
N LEU A 28 2.71 -20.65 -20.35
CA LEU A 28 2.54 -20.24 -18.94
C LEU A 28 3.32 -21.12 -17.96
N GLU A 29 3.92 -20.48 -16.95
CA GLU A 29 4.56 -21.13 -15.81
C GLU A 29 3.59 -21.19 -14.62
N ARG A 30 3.59 -22.31 -13.89
CA ARG A 30 2.76 -22.48 -12.69
C ARG A 30 3.54 -22.00 -11.48
N VAL A 31 2.92 -21.14 -10.67
CA VAL A 31 3.54 -20.53 -9.50
C VAL A 31 2.61 -20.65 -8.30
N LEU A 32 3.14 -21.18 -7.20
CA LEU A 32 2.52 -21.18 -5.88
C LEU A 32 3.28 -20.19 -4.98
N PHE A 33 2.58 -19.17 -4.50
CA PHE A 33 3.09 -18.25 -3.49
C PHE A 33 2.81 -18.81 -2.10
N GLU A 34 3.87 -19.03 -1.31
CA GLU A 34 3.78 -19.47 0.07
C GLU A 34 4.08 -18.28 0.98
N ILE A 35 3.04 -17.71 1.60
CA ILE A 35 3.18 -16.48 2.39
C ILE A 35 3.30 -16.83 3.87
N VAL A 36 4.43 -16.50 4.47
CA VAL A 36 4.64 -16.56 5.91
C VAL A 36 3.93 -15.37 6.54
N ALA A 37 2.67 -15.58 6.91
CA ALA A 37 1.90 -14.65 7.72
C ALA A 37 2.20 -14.93 9.21
N ASP A 38 2.84 -13.98 9.91
CA ASP A 38 2.94 -14.04 11.37
C ASP A 38 1.77 -13.24 11.99
N PRO A 39 0.70 -13.91 12.47
CA PRO A 39 -0.46 -13.23 13.05
C PRO A 39 -0.12 -12.52 14.38
N ARG A 40 1.10 -12.70 14.91
CA ARG A 40 1.59 -12.05 16.12
C ARG A 40 2.30 -10.73 15.83
N ILE A 41 2.45 -10.31 14.56
CA ILE A 41 2.95 -8.97 14.24
C ILE A 41 1.99 -7.95 14.85
N GLN A 42 2.39 -7.34 15.96
CA GLN A 42 1.64 -6.32 16.68
C GLN A 42 1.88 -4.95 16.04
N GLY A 43 1.55 -4.83 14.76
CA GLY A 43 1.41 -3.53 14.11
C GLY A 43 0.06 -2.90 14.43
N LEU A 44 -0.08 -1.59 14.23
CA LEU A 44 -1.36 -0.89 14.38
C LEU A 44 -2.42 -1.41 13.38
N VAL A 45 -1.97 -2.05 12.29
CA VAL A 45 -2.77 -2.64 11.22
C VAL A 45 -2.49 -4.14 11.15
N LYS A 46 -3.55 -4.96 11.27
CA LYS A 46 -3.48 -6.39 10.94
C LYS A 46 -3.56 -6.55 9.42
N PRO A 47 -2.53 -7.08 8.75
CA PRO A 47 -2.51 -7.17 7.29
C PRO A 47 -3.37 -8.31 6.75
N PHE A 48 -3.91 -9.15 7.63
CA PHE A 48 -4.72 -10.31 7.31
C PHE A 48 -6.10 -10.22 7.96
N ALA A 49 -7.13 -10.62 7.20
CA ALA A 49 -8.48 -10.80 7.71
C ALA A 49 -9.01 -12.16 7.25
N ASN A 50 -9.46 -13.01 8.19
CA ASN A 50 -10.15 -14.25 7.85
C ASN A 50 -11.53 -13.90 7.27
N ILE A 51 -11.83 -14.46 6.11
CA ILE A 51 -13.11 -14.30 5.41
C ILE A 51 -13.72 -15.66 5.05
N THR A 52 -13.39 -16.73 5.78
CA THR A 52 -13.90 -18.09 5.58
C THR A 52 -15.42 -18.13 5.44
N SER A 53 -16.15 -17.34 6.25
CA SER A 53 -17.62 -17.27 6.16
C SER A 53 -18.17 -16.71 4.84
N LEU A 54 -17.31 -16.08 4.04
CA LEU A 54 -17.62 -15.47 2.75
C LEU A 54 -16.92 -16.22 1.59
N SER A 55 -16.23 -17.33 1.88
CA SER A 55 -15.41 -18.00 0.88
C SER A 55 -16.27 -18.54 -0.26
N TYR A 56 -15.73 -18.41 -1.48
CA TYR A 56 -16.35 -19.00 -2.67
C TYR A 56 -16.32 -20.53 -2.62
N PHE A 57 -15.25 -21.12 -2.08
CA PHE A 57 -15.06 -22.56 -1.98
C PHE A 57 -15.44 -23.10 -0.59
N GLY A 58 -16.71 -22.97 -0.20
CA GLY A 58 -17.27 -23.70 0.95
C GLY A 58 -16.43 -23.63 2.23
N GLU A 59 -16.10 -24.77 2.83
CA GLU A 59 -15.33 -24.90 4.09
C GLU A 59 -13.85 -24.42 3.99
N GLU A 60 -13.44 -23.73 2.92
CA GLU A 60 -12.10 -23.18 2.76
C GLU A 60 -11.77 -22.09 3.80
N GLU A 61 -10.60 -22.23 4.43
CA GLU A 61 -10.02 -21.18 5.25
C GLU A 61 -9.41 -20.05 4.38
N GLU A 62 -10.27 -19.16 3.86
CA GLU A 62 -9.86 -18.02 3.04
C GLU A 62 -9.46 -16.79 3.88
N VAL A 63 -8.36 -16.14 3.48
CA VAL A 63 -7.80 -14.95 4.13
C VAL A 63 -7.57 -13.83 3.12
N LEU A 64 -8.02 -12.62 3.47
CA LEU A 64 -7.67 -11.39 2.76
C LEU A 64 -6.31 -10.87 3.20
N ILE A 65 -5.52 -10.45 2.21
CA ILE A 65 -4.27 -9.72 2.37
C ILE A 65 -4.50 -8.27 1.98
N MET A 66 -4.12 -7.34 2.86
CA MET A 66 -4.20 -5.91 2.60
C MET A 66 -3.21 -5.49 1.51
N LEU A 67 -3.67 -4.82 0.45
CA LEU A 67 -2.75 -4.19 -0.50
C LEU A 67 -1.97 -3.05 0.15
N GLY A 68 -0.69 -2.92 -0.24
CA GLY A 68 0.30 -2.10 0.45
C GLY A 68 1.19 -2.90 1.39
N SER A 69 0.79 -4.15 1.74
CA SER A 69 1.70 -5.08 2.43
C SER A 69 2.89 -5.41 1.55
N ILE A 70 4.09 -5.24 2.10
CA ILE A 70 5.34 -5.51 1.39
C ILE A 70 5.81 -6.92 1.76
N PHE A 71 6.17 -7.70 0.76
CA PHE A 71 6.65 -9.06 0.91
C PHE A 71 8.04 -9.20 0.29
N ARG A 72 8.90 -10.01 0.92
CA ARG A 72 10.24 -10.35 0.42
C ARG A 72 10.31 -11.83 0.09
N ILE A 73 10.89 -12.16 -1.06
CA ILE A 73 11.19 -13.55 -1.42
C ILE A 73 12.31 -14.06 -0.51
N ILE A 74 12.06 -15.19 0.17
CA ILE A 74 13.02 -15.84 1.07
C ILE A 74 13.45 -17.23 0.58
N ASP A 75 12.66 -17.86 -0.29
CA ASP A 75 12.99 -19.13 -0.92
C ASP A 75 12.35 -19.20 -2.32
N LEU A 76 13.06 -19.85 -3.24
CA LEU A 76 12.63 -20.12 -4.61
C LEU A 76 13.03 -21.54 -4.97
N ARG A 77 12.04 -22.40 -5.21
CA ARG A 77 12.25 -23.80 -5.60
C ARG A 77 11.25 -24.23 -6.65
N GLN A 78 11.59 -25.29 -7.38
CA GLN A 78 10.70 -25.89 -8.38
C GLN A 78 10.57 -27.39 -8.08
N ASN A 79 9.35 -27.93 -8.17
CA ASN A 79 9.14 -29.37 -8.03
C ASN A 79 9.27 -30.12 -9.37
N GLU A 80 9.16 -31.45 -9.32
CA GLU A 80 9.23 -32.33 -10.50
C GLU A 80 8.15 -32.01 -11.54
N ASP A 81 6.99 -31.50 -11.10
CA ASP A 81 5.90 -31.05 -11.96
C ASP A 81 6.13 -29.66 -12.57
N ARG A 82 7.31 -29.04 -12.41
CA ARG A 82 7.59 -27.67 -12.89
C ARG A 82 6.73 -26.58 -12.25
N ILE A 83 6.20 -26.82 -11.06
CA ILE A 83 5.54 -25.78 -10.27
C ILE A 83 6.62 -25.04 -9.49
N TRP A 84 6.69 -23.72 -9.69
CA TRP A 84 7.51 -22.82 -8.89
C TRP A 84 6.86 -22.57 -7.53
N PHE A 85 7.60 -22.72 -6.46
CA PHE A 85 7.22 -22.34 -5.11
C PHE A 85 8.04 -21.11 -4.74
N ILE A 86 7.35 -20.01 -4.46
CA ILE A 86 7.95 -18.74 -4.06
C ILE A 86 7.54 -18.49 -2.62
N GLN A 87 8.47 -18.63 -1.67
CA GLN A 87 8.20 -18.28 -0.29
C GLN A 87 8.41 -16.78 -0.08
N LEU A 88 7.39 -16.18 0.52
CA LEU A 88 7.33 -14.77 0.83
C LEU A 88 7.26 -14.61 2.33
N THR A 89 8.12 -13.78 2.91
CA THR A 89 7.90 -13.25 4.27
C THR A 89 7.33 -11.85 4.16
N MET A 90 6.39 -11.53 5.04
CA MET A 90 5.93 -10.17 5.17
C MET A 90 7.01 -9.30 5.82
N TYR A 91 7.13 -8.08 5.34
CA TYR A 91 8.03 -7.09 5.89
C TYR A 91 7.59 -6.69 7.31
N SER A 92 8.50 -6.69 8.28
CA SER A 92 8.22 -6.21 9.64
C SER A 92 9.20 -5.12 10.08
N ASP A 93 8.77 -4.26 11.00
CA ASP A 93 9.61 -3.20 11.59
C ASP A 93 10.88 -3.71 12.29
N ALA A 94 10.96 -5.01 12.57
CA ALA A 94 12.12 -5.67 13.15
C ALA A 94 13.20 -6.05 12.11
N ASP A 95 12.89 -5.96 10.82
CA ASP A 95 13.84 -6.30 9.76
C ASP A 95 14.87 -5.18 9.61
N ASN A 96 16.13 -5.47 9.94
CA ASN A 96 17.24 -4.50 9.86
C ASN A 96 17.54 -4.02 8.42
N ASP A 97 16.96 -4.69 7.42
CA ASP A 97 17.30 -4.52 6.01
C ASP A 97 16.45 -3.48 5.26
N TRP A 98 15.27 -3.02 5.75
CA TRP A 98 14.47 -2.05 4.95
C TRP A 98 15.26 -0.82 4.62
N LYS A 99 16.14 -0.36 5.52
CA LYS A 99 16.89 0.86 5.27
C LYS A 99 17.72 0.66 4.00
N GLN A 100 18.31 -0.52 3.83
CA GLN A 100 19.09 -0.87 2.65
C GLN A 100 18.20 -1.06 1.42
N VAL A 101 17.05 -1.75 1.55
CA VAL A 101 16.11 -1.95 0.44
C VAL A 101 15.54 -0.61 -0.05
N PHE A 102 15.15 0.25 0.89
CA PHE A 102 14.64 1.58 0.60
C PHE A 102 15.73 2.47 0.03
N GLU A 103 16.97 2.44 0.55
CA GLU A 103 18.12 3.13 -0.05
C GLU A 103 18.43 2.63 -1.45
N TYR A 104 18.33 1.33 -1.70
CA TYR A 104 18.52 0.76 -3.03
C TYR A 104 17.45 1.24 -4.02
N MET A 105 16.17 1.13 -3.67
CA MET A 105 15.08 1.66 -4.51
C MET A 105 15.31 3.14 -4.80
N ARG A 106 15.71 3.90 -3.76
CA ARG A 106 15.99 5.32 -3.86
C ARG A 106 17.11 5.64 -4.84
N ASP A 107 18.18 4.85 -4.82
CA ASP A 107 19.34 5.05 -5.66
C ASP A 107 19.08 4.57 -7.11
N GLU A 108 18.22 3.56 -7.30
CA GLU A 108 17.81 3.05 -8.62
C GLU A 108 16.81 3.97 -9.34
N TYR A 109 15.73 4.38 -8.66
CA TYR A 109 14.65 5.19 -9.25
C TYR A 109 14.89 6.70 -9.16
N GLY A 110 15.95 7.12 -8.47
CA GLY A 110 16.33 8.51 -8.32
C GLY A 110 15.40 9.33 -7.41
N MET A 111 15.36 10.64 -7.66
CA MET A 111 14.71 11.65 -6.81
C MET A 111 13.80 12.60 -7.58
N GLU A 112 13.29 12.14 -8.72
CA GLU A 112 12.28 12.85 -9.50
C GLU A 112 10.93 12.84 -8.78
N GLU A 113 10.00 13.68 -9.22
CA GLU A 113 8.74 13.92 -8.52
C GLU A 113 7.89 12.68 -8.30
N THR A 114 7.64 11.93 -9.38
CA THR A 114 6.86 10.69 -9.35
C THR A 114 7.47 9.68 -8.37
N THR A 115 8.80 9.64 -8.32
CA THR A 115 9.58 8.81 -7.40
C THR A 115 9.45 9.29 -5.95
N LEU A 116 9.56 10.60 -5.69
CA LEU A 116 9.38 11.19 -4.35
C LEU A 116 7.98 10.92 -3.81
N PHE A 117 6.95 11.01 -4.67
CA PHE A 117 5.56 10.74 -4.30
C PHE A 117 5.37 9.28 -3.91
N SER A 118 5.87 8.37 -4.75
CA SER A 118 5.81 6.92 -4.52
C SER A 118 6.51 6.53 -3.21
N PHE A 119 7.68 7.11 -2.92
CA PHE A 119 8.37 6.89 -1.65
C PHE A 119 7.61 7.42 -0.44
N GLY A 120 6.99 8.61 -0.56
CA GLY A 120 6.12 9.14 0.49
C GLY A 120 4.98 8.17 0.83
N ALA A 121 4.31 7.64 -0.20
CA ALA A 121 3.19 6.71 -0.04
C ALA A 121 3.63 5.39 0.60
N ILE A 122 4.70 4.77 0.10
CA ILE A 122 5.27 3.53 0.68
C ILE A 122 5.61 3.73 2.16
N LEU A 123 6.22 4.87 2.52
CA LEU A 123 6.56 5.16 3.91
C LEU A 123 5.32 5.37 4.80
N CYS A 124 4.22 5.89 4.25
CA CYS A 124 2.93 5.94 4.97
C CYS A 124 2.39 4.54 5.24
N ASP A 125 2.45 3.65 4.25
CA ASP A 125 1.97 2.27 4.39
C ASP A 125 2.83 1.46 5.40
N MET A 126 4.10 1.84 5.57
CA MET A 126 5.00 1.31 6.59
C MET A 126 4.91 2.02 7.97
N ASP A 127 3.90 2.87 8.20
CA ASP A 127 3.77 3.69 9.42
C ASP A 127 4.99 4.61 9.72
N LYS A 128 5.84 4.89 8.73
CA LYS A 128 7.02 5.77 8.82
C LYS A 128 6.66 7.22 8.52
N TYR A 129 5.64 7.73 9.20
CA TYR A 129 5.02 9.03 8.93
C TYR A 129 5.99 10.23 8.97
N ASP A 130 6.97 10.24 9.88
CA ASP A 130 7.98 11.31 9.94
C ASP A 130 8.87 11.35 8.68
N LYS A 131 9.16 10.18 8.10
CA LYS A 131 9.96 10.10 6.87
C LYS A 131 9.09 10.44 5.68
N ALA A 132 7.86 9.90 5.61
CA ALA A 132 6.89 10.21 4.56
C ALA A 132 6.66 11.71 4.42
N GLY A 133 6.44 12.41 5.54
CA GLY A 133 6.23 13.86 5.55
C GLY A 133 7.38 14.66 4.94
N LYS A 134 8.63 14.19 5.06
CA LYS A 134 9.79 14.86 4.43
C LYS A 134 9.73 14.80 2.90
N TYR A 135 9.24 13.70 2.34
CA TYR A 135 9.08 13.56 0.88
C TYR A 135 7.97 14.48 0.36
N TYR A 136 6.81 14.49 1.02
CA TYR A 136 5.73 15.40 0.64
C TYR A 136 6.10 16.87 0.81
N HIS A 137 6.79 17.26 1.89
CA HIS A 137 7.30 18.63 2.02
C HIS A 137 8.34 18.98 0.96
N ARG A 138 9.18 18.03 0.53
CA ARG A 138 10.13 18.26 -0.55
C ARG A 138 9.40 18.51 -1.87
N LEU A 139 8.38 17.71 -2.18
CA LEU A 139 7.51 17.91 -3.36
C LEU A 139 6.84 19.29 -3.33
N LEU A 140 6.22 19.66 -2.20
CA LEU A 140 5.60 20.98 -2.03
C LEU A 140 6.58 22.15 -2.28
N ASN A 141 7.86 21.96 -1.98
CA ASN A 141 8.89 22.99 -2.18
C ASN A 141 9.49 22.97 -3.60
N SER A 142 9.37 21.87 -4.34
CA SER A 142 9.91 21.75 -5.70
C SER A 142 8.86 22.06 -6.78
N LEU A 143 7.58 21.98 -6.43
CA LEU A 143 6.47 22.14 -7.35
C LEU A 143 5.94 23.58 -7.43
N PRO A 144 5.49 24.02 -8.62
CA PRO A 144 4.61 25.18 -8.75
C PRO A 144 3.31 25.00 -7.95
N GLU A 145 2.74 26.10 -7.45
CA GLU A 145 1.55 26.10 -6.59
C GLU A 145 0.29 25.53 -7.28
N ASP A 146 0.25 25.57 -8.60
CA ASP A 146 -0.83 25.05 -9.45
C ASP A 146 -0.59 23.62 -9.96
N HIS A 147 0.49 22.97 -9.54
CA HIS A 147 0.78 21.61 -9.96
C HIS A 147 -0.24 20.63 -9.35
N PRO A 148 -0.80 19.68 -10.14
CA PRO A 148 -1.84 18.75 -9.66
C PRO A 148 -1.42 17.96 -8.42
N ASP A 149 -0.13 17.64 -8.28
CA ASP A 149 0.36 16.85 -7.15
C ASP A 149 0.46 17.62 -5.82
N ILE A 150 0.36 18.96 -5.81
CA ILE A 150 0.34 19.76 -4.57
C ILE A 150 -0.88 19.38 -3.72
N GLU A 151 -2.04 19.23 -4.36
CA GLU A 151 -3.29 18.86 -3.71
C GLU A 151 -3.15 17.51 -3.01
N VAL A 152 -2.59 16.52 -3.72
CA VAL A 152 -2.35 15.18 -3.20
C VAL A 152 -1.33 15.18 -2.06
N CYS A 153 -0.30 16.03 -2.12
CA CYS A 153 0.66 16.21 -1.03
C CYS A 153 -0.01 16.75 0.25
N TYR A 154 -0.88 17.75 0.13
CA TYR A 154 -1.63 18.27 1.28
C TYR A 154 -2.56 17.22 1.88
N ASN A 155 -3.28 16.47 1.06
CA ASN A 155 -4.15 15.41 1.55
C ASN A 155 -3.36 14.33 2.34
N ASN A 156 -2.20 13.91 1.83
CA ASN A 156 -1.37 12.92 2.52
C ASN A 156 -0.74 13.46 3.82
N LEU A 157 -0.35 14.75 3.85
CA LEU A 157 0.10 15.39 5.10
C LEU A 157 -1.03 15.49 6.13
N GLY A 158 -2.27 15.73 5.70
CA GLY A 158 -3.46 15.70 6.54
C GLY A 158 -3.70 14.34 7.18
N ARG A 159 -3.61 13.27 6.36
CA ARG A 159 -3.68 11.88 6.84
C ARG A 159 -2.56 11.52 7.81
N ILE A 160 -1.33 11.95 7.51
CA ILE A 160 -0.17 11.76 8.42
C ILE A 160 -0.45 12.42 9.77
N ALA A 161 -0.97 13.65 9.78
CA ALA A 161 -1.27 14.37 11.02
C ALA A 161 -2.39 13.67 11.81
N GLU A 162 -3.44 13.19 11.15
CA GLU A 162 -4.50 12.38 11.76
C GLU A 162 -3.94 11.12 12.43
N LYS A 163 -3.05 10.38 11.73
CA LYS A 163 -2.40 9.18 12.27
C LYS A 163 -1.51 9.45 13.47
N LYS A 164 -1.00 10.67 13.61
CA LYS A 164 -0.24 11.13 14.79
C LYS A 164 -1.12 11.72 15.89
N GLY A 165 -2.43 11.84 15.67
CA GLY A 165 -3.37 12.46 16.60
C GLY A 165 -3.35 14.00 16.61
N ASP A 166 -2.69 14.64 15.64
CA ASP A 166 -2.66 16.10 15.48
C ASP A 166 -3.79 16.54 14.53
N TYR A 167 -5.01 16.58 15.06
CA TYR A 167 -6.21 16.90 14.30
C TYR A 167 -6.26 18.35 13.82
N ASP A 168 -5.65 19.29 14.55
CA ASP A 168 -5.60 20.69 14.14
C ASP A 168 -4.74 20.87 12.88
N SER A 169 -3.55 20.26 12.85
CA SER A 169 -2.72 20.23 11.64
C SER A 169 -3.40 19.45 10.51
N SER A 170 -4.06 18.34 10.83
CA SER A 170 -4.80 17.54 9.84
C SER A 170 -5.85 18.39 9.11
N LEU A 171 -6.69 19.11 9.88
CA LEU A 171 -7.70 20.02 9.33
C LEU A 171 -7.06 21.12 8.47
N ALA A 172 -5.97 21.73 8.92
CA ALA A 172 -5.28 22.76 8.15
C ALA A 172 -4.76 22.24 6.81
N TRP A 173 -4.23 21.02 6.76
CA TRP A 173 -3.74 20.41 5.53
C TRP A 173 -4.89 20.00 4.58
N HIS A 174 -5.93 19.34 5.09
CA HIS A 174 -7.10 19.00 4.28
C HIS A 174 -7.79 20.24 3.72
N TYR A 175 -7.84 21.32 4.49
CA TYR A 175 -8.39 22.59 4.02
C TYR A 175 -7.58 23.17 2.85
N ARG A 176 -6.25 23.10 2.88
CA ARG A 176 -5.40 23.52 1.74
C ARG A 176 -5.62 22.65 0.50
N SER A 177 -5.75 21.34 0.67
CA SER A 177 -6.11 20.41 -0.42
C SER A 177 -7.44 20.82 -1.07
N LEU A 178 -8.46 21.04 -0.25
CA LEU A 178 -9.79 21.43 -0.69
C LEU A 178 -9.78 22.75 -1.46
N GLN A 179 -9.02 23.75 -1.00
CA GLN A 179 -8.90 25.04 -1.71
C GLN A 179 -8.35 24.90 -3.14
N ILE A 180 -7.51 23.90 -3.41
CA ILE A 180 -6.98 23.65 -4.76
C ILE A 180 -8.03 22.92 -5.60
N SER A 181 -8.61 21.83 -5.08
CA SER A 181 -9.66 21.06 -5.77
C SER A 181 -10.84 21.94 -6.19
N LEU A 182 -11.21 22.89 -5.33
CA LEU A 182 -12.29 23.82 -5.62
C LEU A 182 -11.94 24.86 -6.70
N LYS A 183 -10.67 25.27 -6.83
CA LYS A 183 -10.23 26.15 -7.93
C LYS A 183 -10.24 25.43 -9.28
N THR A 184 -10.06 24.11 -9.29
CA THR A 184 -9.96 23.30 -10.51
C THR A 184 -11.30 22.79 -11.03
N ASP A 185 -12.28 22.50 -10.17
CA ASP A 185 -13.57 21.90 -10.58
C ASP A 185 -14.68 22.93 -10.88
N ASP A 186 -14.77 24.04 -10.15
CA ASP A 186 -15.64 25.19 -10.45
C ASP A 186 -15.38 26.32 -9.42
N PRO A 187 -14.88 27.50 -9.81
CA PRO A 187 -14.62 28.62 -8.91
C PRO A 187 -15.81 29.05 -8.05
N ASP A 188 -17.05 28.91 -8.54
CA ASP A 188 -18.26 29.32 -7.83
C ASP A 188 -18.64 28.33 -6.71
N LEU A 189 -18.27 27.05 -6.87
CA LEU A 189 -18.41 26.03 -5.84
C LEU A 189 -17.37 26.25 -4.72
N ALA A 190 -16.20 26.80 -5.06
CA ALA A 190 -15.12 27.09 -4.12
C ALA A 190 -15.53 28.07 -3.01
N GLU A 191 -16.18 29.15 -3.42
CA GLU A 191 -16.61 30.22 -2.51
C GLU A 191 -17.69 29.73 -1.54
N SER A 192 -18.56 28.83 -2.01
CA SER A 192 -19.65 28.26 -1.23
C SER A 192 -19.15 27.33 -0.11
N TYR A 193 -18.16 26.46 -0.37
CA TYR A 193 -17.59 25.58 0.66
C TYR A 193 -16.65 26.32 1.64
N ASN A 194 -15.89 27.31 1.16
CA ASN A 194 -15.08 28.19 2.01
C ASN A 194 -15.96 28.91 3.06
N SER A 195 -17.13 29.37 2.64
CA SER A 195 -18.10 30.03 3.51
C SER A 195 -18.67 29.09 4.60
N ILE A 196 -18.75 27.78 4.34
CA ILE A 196 -19.21 26.78 5.32
C ILE A 196 -18.09 26.41 6.31
N ALA A 197 -16.84 26.31 5.84
CA ALA A 197 -15.68 25.98 6.69
C ALA A 197 -15.34 27.08 7.71
N ILE A 198 -15.72 28.33 7.44
CA ILE A 198 -15.53 29.49 8.35
C ILE A 198 -16.59 29.52 9.46
N VAL A 199 -17.70 28.80 9.32
CA VAL A 199 -18.75 28.73 10.35
C VAL A 199 -18.35 27.67 11.39
N LYS A 200 -17.58 28.12 12.40
CA LYS A 200 -17.45 27.45 13.70
C LYS A 200 -18.53 27.94 14.67
#